data_AF-A0AAN8EQU7-F1
#
_entry.id   AF-A0AAN8EQU7-F1
#
_cell.length_a   1.000
_cell.length_b   1.000
_cell.length_c   1.000
_cell.angle_alpha   90.00
_cell.angle_beta   90.00
_cell.angle_gamma   90.00
#
_symmetry.space_group_name_H-M   'P 1'
#
loop_
_entity.id
_entity.type
_entity.pdbx_description
1 polymer ?
#
loop_
_entity_poly.entity_id
_entity_poly.type
_entity_poly.pdbx_seq_one_letter_code
_entity_poly.pdbx_strand_id
1 'polypeptide(L)'
;MRIDLMPTIVLIWDTTEFVRRSAKTAGECSCISETGKVYDFCYRLPQNKTIKGKRFSCDHLPTLASLGLLDSSELPFAPSEINPMFVAAFSANHEYEAVFLMESIAEYFPNIGRMIVYDLGKVNHTLFREFTFLEFRMFNYSRYPSYANFLQQYRWKPLMIA
;
A
#
# COMPACT_ATOMS: atom_id res chain seq x y z
N MET A 1 -4.94 4.43 -4.06
CA MET A 1 -4.72 3.17 -3.33
C MET A 1 -4.86 2.01 -4.30
N ARG A 2 -3.73 1.50 -4.80
CA ARG A 2 -3.62 0.26 -5.57
C ARG A 2 -2.44 -0.48 -4.93
N ILE A 3 -2.74 -1.57 -4.25
CA ILE A 3 -1.77 -2.43 -3.59
C ILE A 3 -1.48 -3.51 -4.62
N ASP A 4 -0.40 -3.38 -5.38
CA ASP A 4 0.02 -4.42 -6.30
C ASP A 4 0.84 -5.45 -5.50
N LEU A 5 0.17 -6.54 -5.09
CA LEU A 5 0.82 -7.69 -4.43
C LEU A 5 1.27 -8.68 -5.52
N MET A 6 2.56 -8.65 -5.82
CA MET A 6 3.24 -9.86 -6.31
C MET A 6 3.41 -10.84 -5.14
N PRO A 7 3.48 -12.16 -5.38
CA PRO A 7 3.41 -13.16 -4.32
C PRO A 7 4.48 -12.86 -3.26
N THR A 8 4.02 -12.50 -2.07
CA THR A 8 4.82 -12.32 -0.85
C THR A 8 5.72 -11.07 -0.79
N ILE A 9 5.27 -9.90 -1.27
CA ILE A 9 5.86 -8.62 -0.88
C ILE A 9 4.75 -7.60 -0.56
N VAL A 10 4.66 -7.17 0.71
CA VAL A 10 3.80 -6.04 1.10
C VAL A 10 4.62 -4.76 1.09
N LEU A 11 4.31 -3.86 0.16
CA LEU A 11 4.90 -2.53 0.06
C LEU A 11 3.94 -1.51 0.68
N ILE A 12 4.35 -0.88 1.78
CA ILE A 12 3.57 0.20 2.39
C ILE A 12 4.03 1.51 1.76
N TRP A 13 3.11 2.15 1.03
CA TRP A 13 3.32 3.45 0.41
C TRP A 13 2.57 4.51 1.22
N ASP A 14 3.28 5.56 1.66
CA ASP A 14 2.63 6.76 2.18
C ASP A 14 2.25 7.69 1.01
N THR A 15 0.94 7.77 0.72
CA THR A 15 0.37 8.86 -0.08
C THR A 15 -0.40 9.75 0.87
N THR A 16 0.27 10.77 1.40
CA THR A 16 -0.37 11.95 1.99
C THR A 16 -1.00 12.78 0.88
N GLU A 17 -2.06 12.30 0.23
CA GLU A 17 -2.96 13.16 -0.54
C GLU A 17 -4.34 12.53 -0.76
N PHE A 18 -5.37 13.39 -0.71
CA PHE A 18 -6.78 13.19 -1.07
C PHE A 18 -7.82 12.83 0.03
N VAL A 19 -8.31 13.87 0.72
CA VAL A 19 -9.73 13.97 1.08
C VAL A 19 -10.26 15.36 0.69
N ARG A 20 -10.77 15.52 -0.54
CA ARG A 20 -11.63 16.66 -0.89
C ARG A 20 -13.10 16.26 -0.73
N ARG A 21 -13.81 16.94 0.17
CA ARG A 21 -15.27 16.81 0.35
C ARG A 21 -15.98 17.37 -0.89
N SER A 22 -16.90 16.60 -1.47
CA SER A 22 -17.85 17.09 -2.46
C SER A 22 -19.27 16.65 -2.06
N ALA A 23 -20.25 17.44 -2.48
CA ALA A 23 -21.60 17.51 -1.93
C ALA A 23 -22.49 16.29 -2.23
N LYS A 24 -23.37 15.99 -1.27
CA LYS A 24 -24.35 14.90 -1.26
C LYS A 24 -25.38 15.02 -2.39
N THR A 25 -25.63 13.93 -3.11
CA THR A 25 -26.86 13.68 -3.87
C THR A 25 -27.34 12.26 -3.62
N ALA A 26 -28.65 12.06 -3.39
CA ALA A 26 -29.22 10.73 -3.17
C ALA A 26 -29.16 9.91 -4.49
N GLY A 27 -28.71 8.65 -4.39
CA GLY A 27 -28.19 7.86 -5.52
C GLY A 27 -26.66 7.83 -5.60
N GLU A 28 -25.99 8.50 -4.65
CA GLU A 28 -24.56 8.83 -4.72
C GLU A 28 -23.63 7.66 -4.98
N CYS A 29 -23.92 6.46 -4.47
CA CYS A 29 -22.97 5.35 -4.40
C CYS A 29 -23.29 4.20 -5.37
N SER A 30 -24.45 4.21 -6.01
CA SER A 30 -24.90 3.08 -6.81
C SER A 30 -24.39 3.15 -8.25
N CYS A 31 -23.86 2.03 -8.75
CA CYS A 31 -23.64 1.79 -10.17
C CYS A 31 -24.46 0.59 -10.62
N ILE A 32 -25.10 0.69 -11.78
CA ILE A 32 -25.99 -0.34 -12.33
C ILE A 32 -25.26 -1.01 -13.50
N SER A 33 -25.15 -2.32 -13.45
CA SER A 33 -24.58 -3.12 -14.54
C SER A 33 -25.57 -3.31 -15.68
N GLU A 34 -25.11 -3.81 -16.83
CA GLU A 34 -25.95 -4.12 -17.99
C GLU A 34 -27.05 -5.14 -17.67
N THR A 35 -26.84 -6.01 -16.68
CA THR A 35 -27.84 -6.99 -16.20
C THR A 35 -28.87 -6.40 -15.23
N GLY A 36 -28.77 -5.09 -14.93
CA GLY A 36 -29.64 -4.41 -13.97
C GLY A 36 -29.21 -4.60 -12.50
N LYS A 37 -28.14 -5.35 -12.23
CA LYS A 37 -27.62 -5.53 -10.87
C LYS A 37 -26.95 -4.26 -10.37
N VAL A 38 -27.25 -3.87 -9.13
CA VAL A 38 -26.76 -2.65 -8.47
C VAL A 38 -25.56 -2.97 -7.59
N TYR A 39 -24.49 -2.18 -7.71
CA TYR A 39 -23.24 -2.29 -6.95
C TYR A 39 -22.94 -1.00 -6.19
N ASP A 40 -22.42 -1.12 -4.96
CA ASP A 40 -21.97 0.02 -4.13
C ASP A 40 -20.52 0.40 -4.50
N PHE A 41 -20.37 1.57 -5.10
CA PHE A 41 -19.10 2.15 -5.56
C PHE A 41 -18.59 3.25 -4.62
N CYS A 42 -19.03 3.28 -3.36
CA CYS A 42 -18.46 4.15 -2.34
C CYS A 42 -17.61 3.36 -1.35
N TYR A 43 -16.44 3.91 -1.01
CA TYR A 43 -15.69 3.43 0.17
C TYR A 43 -16.45 3.77 1.46
N ARG A 44 -16.55 2.82 2.38
CA ARG A 44 -17.10 3.02 3.73
C ARG A 44 -16.02 2.72 4.75
N LEU A 45 -15.82 3.62 5.71
CA LEU A 45 -14.81 3.41 6.75
C LEU A 45 -15.18 2.17 7.59
N PRO A 46 -14.30 1.16 7.72
CA PRO A 46 -14.62 -0.07 8.45
C PRO A 46 -15.04 0.17 9.90
N GLN A 47 -14.34 1.07 10.59
CA GLN A 47 -14.58 1.43 11.99
C GLN A 47 -15.88 2.23 12.17
N ASN A 48 -16.33 2.93 11.12
CA ASN A 48 -17.56 3.70 11.16
C ASN A 48 -18.20 3.77 9.76
N LYS A 49 -19.10 2.82 9.49
CA LYS A 49 -19.79 2.67 8.18
C LYS A 49 -20.68 3.86 7.80
N THR A 50 -20.91 4.81 8.71
CA THR A 50 -21.62 6.06 8.41
C THR A 50 -20.75 7.06 7.65
N ILE A 51 -19.42 6.93 7.76
CA ILE A 51 -18.45 7.73 7.01
C ILE A 51 -18.27 7.07 5.64
N LYS A 52 -18.67 7.81 4.60
CA LYS A 52 -18.57 7.38 3.20
C LYS A 52 -17.64 8.31 2.41
N GLY A 53 -16.87 7.71 1.50
CA GLY A 53 -16.09 8.42 0.49
C GLY A 53 -16.95 8.89 -0.69
N LYS A 54 -16.31 9.61 -1.61
CA LYS A 54 -16.90 9.94 -2.92
C LYS A 54 -17.07 8.64 -3.72
N ARG A 55 -18.16 8.54 -4.50
CA ARG A 55 -18.37 7.41 -5.40
C ARG A 55 -17.30 7.37 -6.51
N PHE A 56 -16.78 6.17 -6.77
CA PHE A 56 -15.94 5.89 -7.93
C PHE A 56 -16.75 6.00 -9.25
N SER A 57 -16.08 6.27 -10.38
CA SER A 57 -16.80 6.32 -11.66
C SER A 57 -17.46 4.97 -11.96
N CYS A 58 -18.70 4.99 -12.47
CA CYS A 58 -19.35 3.77 -12.93
C CYS A 58 -18.67 3.21 -14.20
N ASP A 59 -17.83 4.00 -14.87
CA ASP A 59 -17.02 3.55 -16.01
C ASP A 59 -16.04 2.42 -15.64
N HIS A 60 -15.75 2.24 -14.35
CA HIS A 60 -14.92 1.13 -13.87
C HIS A 60 -15.68 -0.20 -13.72
N LEU A 61 -17.01 -0.19 -13.83
CA LEU A 61 -17.85 -1.39 -13.66
C LEU A 61 -17.47 -2.51 -14.65
N PRO A 62 -17.29 -2.26 -15.96
CA PRO A 62 -16.88 -3.31 -16.90
C PRO A 62 -15.51 -3.89 -16.57
N THR A 63 -14.56 -3.06 -16.13
CA THR A 63 -13.22 -3.52 -15.73
C THR A 63 -13.30 -4.41 -14.49
N LEU A 64 -14.04 -3.98 -13.46
CA LEU A 64 -14.24 -4.77 -12.24
C LEU A 64 -14.97 -6.09 -12.54
N ALA A 65 -15.93 -6.09 -13.47
CA ALA A 65 -16.59 -7.29 -13.95
C ALA A 65 -15.59 -8.26 -14.60
N SER A 66 -14.75 -7.75 -15.51
CA SER A 66 -13.76 -8.56 -16.23
C SER A 66 -12.71 -9.20 -15.31
N LEU A 67 -12.41 -8.55 -14.18
CA LEU A 67 -11.47 -9.05 -13.17
C LEU A 67 -12.15 -9.96 -12.13
N GLY A 68 -13.47 -10.15 -12.20
CA GLY A 68 -14.24 -10.92 -11.21
C GLY A 68 -14.33 -10.26 -9.83
N LEU A 69 -14.20 -8.92 -9.75
CA LEU A 69 -14.10 -8.17 -8.50
C LEU A 69 -15.43 -7.52 -8.03
N LEU A 70 -16.50 -7.63 -8.82
CA LEU A 70 -17.79 -7.00 -8.49
C LEU A 70 -18.52 -7.67 -7.32
N ASP A 71 -18.31 -8.97 -7.15
CA ASP A 71 -19.00 -9.80 -6.13
C ASP A 71 -18.05 -10.34 -5.06
N SER A 72 -16.77 -9.93 -5.10
CA SER A 72 -15.79 -10.34 -4.11
C SER A 72 -15.73 -9.32 -2.96
N SER A 73 -16.29 -9.64 -1.80
CA SER A 73 -15.93 -8.95 -0.55
C SER A 73 -14.54 -9.35 -0.05
N GLU A 74 -14.05 -10.49 -0.53
CA GLU A 74 -12.76 -11.08 -0.20
C GLU A 74 -11.88 -10.95 -1.44
N LEU A 75 -10.91 -10.05 -1.40
CA LEU A 75 -9.86 -10.04 -2.42
C LEU A 75 -9.13 -11.39 -2.33
N PRO A 76 -9.13 -12.23 -3.38
CA PRO A 76 -8.51 -13.56 -3.35
C PRO A 76 -6.98 -13.53 -3.19
N PHE A 77 -6.40 -12.33 -3.11
CA PHE A 77 -4.97 -12.09 -2.96
C PHE A 77 -4.47 -12.24 -1.52
N ALA A 78 -5.37 -12.43 -0.55
CA ALA A 78 -4.97 -12.69 0.82
C ALA A 78 -5.44 -14.09 1.27
N PRO A 79 -4.63 -15.15 1.07
CA PRO A 79 -4.79 -16.40 1.81
C PRO A 79 -5.07 -16.11 3.28
N SER A 80 -5.96 -16.88 3.91
CA SER A 80 -6.29 -16.75 5.33
C SER A 80 -5.06 -16.87 6.24
N GLU A 81 -3.96 -17.43 5.73
CA GLU A 81 -2.66 -17.55 6.38
C GLU A 81 -1.54 -17.14 5.40
N ILE A 82 -1.35 -15.84 5.17
CA ILE A 82 -0.09 -15.36 4.57
C ILE A 82 0.89 -15.08 5.70
N ASN A 83 2.13 -15.56 5.54
CA ASN A 83 3.28 -15.00 6.25
C ASN A 83 4.02 -14.04 5.29
N PRO A 84 3.58 -12.76 5.18
CA PRO A 84 4.11 -11.86 4.17
C PRO A 84 5.54 -11.44 4.51
N MET A 85 6.39 -11.35 3.49
CA MET A 85 7.67 -10.67 3.63
C MET A 85 7.42 -9.17 3.46
N PHE A 86 7.78 -8.40 4.47
CA PHE A 86 7.76 -6.95 4.38
C PHE A 86 9.08 -6.46 3.79
N VAL A 87 8.96 -5.56 2.82
CA VAL A 87 10.11 -4.89 2.22
C VAL A 87 9.84 -3.39 2.23
N ALA A 88 10.78 -2.63 2.77
CA ALA A 88 10.76 -1.16 2.71
C ALA A 88 12.08 -0.64 2.15
N ALA A 89 12.07 0.61 1.72
CA ALA A 89 13.28 1.35 1.42
C ALA A 89 13.08 2.83 1.71
N PHE A 90 14.06 3.45 2.37
CA PHE A 90 14.02 4.86 2.71
C PHE A 90 15.45 5.40 2.91
N SER A 91 15.59 6.72 2.83
CA SER A 91 16.81 7.47 3.12
C SER A 91 16.69 8.23 4.44
N ALA A 92 17.80 8.79 4.93
CA ALA A 92 17.87 9.52 6.20
C ALA A 92 16.76 10.58 6.40
N ASN A 93 16.32 11.25 5.34
CA ASN A 93 15.28 12.27 5.41
C ASN A 93 13.85 11.73 5.63
N HIS A 94 13.67 10.41 5.75
CA HIS A 94 12.39 9.76 6.08
C HIS A 94 12.53 8.77 7.25
N GLU A 95 13.58 8.88 8.07
CA GLU A 95 13.85 7.90 9.13
C GLU A 95 12.82 7.93 10.27
N TYR A 96 12.23 9.09 10.58
CA TYR A 96 11.17 9.20 11.59
C TYR A 96 9.85 8.63 11.09
N GLU A 97 9.48 8.90 9.83
CA GLU A 97 8.34 8.28 9.15
C GLU A 97 8.48 6.76 9.13
N ALA A 98 9.70 6.26 8.91
CA ALA A 98 9.99 4.85 8.97
C ALA A 98 9.84 4.27 10.39
N VAL A 99 10.19 5.00 11.46
CA VAL A 99 9.94 4.53 12.84
C VAL A 99 8.45 4.29 13.07
N PHE A 100 7.57 5.22 12.68
CA PHE A 100 6.11 5.05 12.81
C PHE A 100 5.59 3.85 12.00
N LEU A 101 6.19 3.60 10.83
CA LEU A 101 5.91 2.40 10.04
C LEU A 101 6.28 1.13 10.81
N MET A 102 7.46 1.08 11.43
CA MET A 102 7.90 -0.10 12.20
C MET A 102 7.05 -0.33 13.45
N GLU A 103 6.64 0.74 14.14
CA GLU A 103 5.69 0.66 15.26
C GLU A 103 4.36 0.05 14.81
N SER A 104 3.82 0.52 13.68
CA SER A 104 2.59 -0.02 13.10
C SER A 104 2.74 -1.50 12.71
N ILE A 105 3.88 -1.87 12.12
CA ILE A 105 4.14 -3.28 11.76
C ILE A 105 4.23 -4.15 13.02
N ALA A 106 4.93 -3.69 14.07
CA ALA A 106 5.03 -4.42 15.32
C ALA A 106 3.66 -4.60 16.01
N GLU A 107 2.78 -3.60 15.93
CA GLU A 107 1.43 -3.64 16.51
C GLU A 107 0.51 -4.62 15.75
N TYR A 108 0.46 -4.52 14.42
CA TYR A 108 -0.50 -5.28 13.61
C TYR A 108 0.03 -6.63 13.12
N PHE A 109 1.34 -6.85 13.14
CA PHE A 109 2.01 -8.09 12.73
C PHE A 109 2.99 -8.57 13.81
N PRO A 110 2.53 -8.85 15.05
CA PRO A 110 3.42 -9.18 16.18
C PRO A 110 4.24 -10.46 15.98
N ASN A 111 3.82 -11.33 15.07
CA ASN A 111 4.52 -12.57 14.72
C ASN A 111 5.36 -12.44 13.44
N ILE A 112 5.66 -11.21 13.00
CA ILE A 112 6.52 -10.99 11.84
C ILE A 112 7.88 -11.65 12.06
N GLY A 113 8.28 -12.54 11.15
CA GLY A 113 9.56 -13.21 11.24
C GLY A 113 10.73 -12.31 10.83
N ARG A 114 10.55 -11.57 9.72
CA ARG A 114 11.60 -10.71 9.16
C ARG A 114 11.01 -9.65 8.22
N MET A 115 11.60 -8.46 8.25
CA MET A 115 11.40 -7.39 7.29
C MET A 115 12.75 -6.93 6.74
N ILE A 116 12.84 -6.77 5.41
CA ILE A 116 14.04 -6.22 4.77
C ILE A 116 13.85 -4.72 4.58
N VAL A 117 14.84 -3.94 5.00
CA VAL A 117 14.88 -2.50 4.79
C VAL A 117 16.08 -2.15 3.94
N TYR A 118 15.86 -1.59 2.75
CA TYR A 118 16.95 -1.05 1.96
C TYR A 118 17.23 0.40 2.33
N ASP A 119 18.42 0.63 2.88
CA ASP A 119 18.96 1.96 3.13
C ASP A 119 19.32 2.61 1.80
N LEU A 120 18.52 3.60 1.40
CA LEU A 120 18.70 4.37 0.19
C LEU A 120 19.76 5.47 0.33
N GLY A 121 20.24 5.73 1.55
CA GLY A 121 21.32 6.65 1.84
C GLY A 121 21.26 7.22 3.26
N LYS A 122 22.31 6.93 4.04
CA LYS A 122 22.67 7.58 5.32
C LYS A 122 21.65 7.40 6.46
N VAL A 123 20.83 6.36 6.45
CA VAL A 123 19.88 6.12 7.55
C VAL A 123 20.63 5.87 8.86
N ASN A 124 20.17 6.47 9.96
CA ASN A 124 20.71 6.16 11.28
C ASN A 124 20.09 4.85 11.83
N HIS A 125 20.75 3.72 11.59
CA HIS A 125 20.24 2.40 12.03
C HIS A 125 20.08 2.27 13.55
N THR A 126 20.70 3.15 14.34
CA THR A 126 20.55 3.11 15.80
C THR A 126 19.14 3.44 16.28
N LEU A 127 18.37 4.20 15.49
CA LEU A 127 16.95 4.51 15.76
C LEU A 127 16.05 3.28 15.72
N PHE A 128 16.50 2.20 15.09
CA PHE A 128 15.70 1.02 14.80
C PHE A 128 16.10 -0.21 15.62
N ARG A 129 17.01 -0.06 16.60
CA ARG A 129 17.59 -1.18 17.37
C ARG A 129 16.57 -2.01 18.14
N GLU A 130 15.47 -1.38 18.57
CA GLU A 130 14.40 -2.06 19.31
C GLU A 130 13.57 -2.99 18.41
N PHE A 131 13.59 -2.79 17.08
CA PHE A 131 12.85 -3.62 16.13
C PHE A 131 13.71 -4.80 15.65
N THR A 132 13.68 -5.89 16.42
CA THR A 132 14.51 -7.08 16.18
C THR A 132 14.22 -7.83 14.88
N PHE A 133 13.07 -7.56 14.25
CA PHE A 133 12.66 -8.17 12.99
C PHE A 133 13.26 -7.49 11.75
N LEU A 134 14.02 -6.39 11.89
CA LEU A 134 14.56 -5.63 10.78
C LEU A 134 15.92 -6.15 10.29
N GLU A 135 16.03 -6.34 8.98
CA GLU A 135 17.28 -6.61 8.27
C GLU A 135 17.60 -5.41 7.36
N PHE A 136 18.54 -4.56 7.77
CA PHE A 136 19.01 -3.46 6.93
C PHE A 136 19.97 -3.95 5.83
N ARG A 137 19.76 -3.48 4.61
CA ARG A 137 20.63 -3.71 3.45
C ARG A 137 20.98 -2.37 2.81
N MET A 138 22.26 -2.14 2.52
CA MET A 138 22.64 -0.97 1.75
C MET A 138 22.18 -1.14 0.30
N PHE A 139 21.47 -0.14 -0.25
CA PHE A 139 21.09 -0.17 -1.66
C PHE A 139 22.32 0.08 -2.55
N ASN A 140 22.69 -0.92 -3.35
CA ASN A 140 23.90 -0.84 -4.17
C ASN A 140 23.64 -0.13 -5.51
N TYR A 141 23.70 1.21 -5.50
CA TYR A 141 23.55 2.03 -6.70
C TYR A 141 24.57 1.73 -7.80
N SER A 142 25.74 1.15 -7.49
CA SER A 142 26.79 0.88 -8.50
C SER A 142 26.36 -0.15 -9.54
N ARG A 143 25.32 -0.93 -9.25
CA ARG A 143 24.75 -1.94 -10.16
C ARG A 143 23.75 -1.38 -11.15
N TYR A 144 23.39 -0.10 -11.01
CA TYR A 144 22.32 0.53 -11.78
C TYR A 144 22.83 1.80 -12.46
N PRO A 145 22.13 2.28 -13.51
CA PRO A 145 22.45 3.56 -14.10
C PRO A 145 22.45 4.68 -13.06
N SER A 146 23.35 5.65 -13.22
CA SER A 146 23.59 6.72 -12.25
C SER A 146 22.32 7.47 -11.82
N TYR A 147 21.33 7.55 -12.71
CA TYR A 147 20.06 8.20 -12.43
C TYR A 147 19.19 7.49 -11.39
N ALA A 148 19.46 6.22 -11.05
CA ALA A 148 18.75 5.51 -9.98
C ALA A 148 19.03 6.13 -8.59
N ASN A 149 20.16 6.83 -8.44
CA ASN A 149 20.54 7.53 -7.20
C ASN A 149 19.80 8.87 -7.03
N PHE A 150 19.06 9.35 -8.04
CA PHE A 150 18.19 10.51 -7.87
C PHE A 150 16.88 10.10 -7.20
N LEU A 151 16.87 10.04 -5.86
CA LEU A 151 15.76 9.52 -5.05
C LEU A 151 14.41 10.19 -5.34
N GLN A 152 14.41 11.48 -5.67
CA GLN A 152 13.21 12.26 -6.01
C GLN A 152 12.54 11.80 -7.31
N GLN A 153 13.24 11.04 -8.15
CA GLN A 153 12.66 10.47 -9.36
C GLN A 153 11.98 9.12 -9.10
N TYR A 154 12.08 8.58 -7.88
CA TYR A 154 11.46 7.32 -7.44
C TYR A 154 11.79 6.09 -8.32
N ARG A 155 12.83 6.16 -9.16
CA ARG A 155 13.24 5.09 -10.09
C ARG A 155 13.82 3.86 -9.42
N TRP A 156 14.21 3.98 -8.15
CA TRP A 156 14.60 2.87 -7.30
C TRP A 156 13.40 1.97 -6.95
N LYS A 157 12.15 2.48 -7.02
CA LYS A 157 10.97 1.71 -6.62
C LYS A 157 10.78 0.45 -7.47
N PRO A 158 10.79 0.49 -8.82
CA PRO A 158 10.74 -0.74 -9.61
C PRO A 158 11.89 -1.72 -9.34
N LEU A 159 13.08 -1.25 -8.97
CA LEU A 159 14.26 -2.10 -8.70
C LEU A 159 14.14 -2.90 -7.40
N MET A 160 13.30 -2.42 -6.48
CA MET A 160 13.05 -3.03 -5.18
C MET A 160 11.97 -4.12 -5.21
N ILE A 161 11.11 -4.06 -6.23
CA ILE A 161 9.95 -4.94 -6.41
C ILE A 161 10.30 -6.12 -7.33
N ALA A 162 11.34 -5.95 -8.17
CA ALA A 162 11.79 -6.90 -9.18
C ALA A 162 12.62 -8.07 -8.63
#